data_AF-A0A0C9TK79-F1
#
_entry.id   AF-A0A0C9TK79-F1
#
_cell.length_a   1.000
_cell.length_b   1.000
_cell.length_c   1.000
_cell.angle_alpha   90.00
_cell.angle_beta   90.00
_cell.angle_gamma   90.00
#
_symmetry.space_group_name_H-M   'P 1'
#
loop_
_entity.id
_entity.type
_entity.pdbx_description
1 polymer ?
#
loop_
_entity_poly.entity_id
_entity_poly.type
_entity_poly.pdbx_seq_one_letter_code
_entity_poly.pdbx_strand_id
1 'polypeptide(L)'
;QLKSHKYRIIFTSPEMALEPGFTSLLRYAKWNCDFVSIIYDESHCISQWGDNFRPLYARLGELRSIMPHAARLVTSATMPPIVYAEVAAQLDVDITTSFCLNLGNNRPNI
;
A
#
# COMPACT_ATOMS: atom_id res chain seq x y z
N GLN A 1 -0.54 20.99 -10.02
CA GLN A 1 0.93 20.82 -9.91
C GLN A 1 1.36 19.41 -10.29
N LEU A 2 0.73 18.36 -9.74
CA LEU A 2 1.00 16.96 -10.06
C LEU A 2 0.97 16.64 -11.58
N LYS A 3 -0.05 17.11 -12.32
CA LYS A 3 -0.22 16.96 -13.79
C LYS A 3 0.93 17.43 -14.71
N SER A 4 2.03 17.94 -14.17
CA SER A 4 3.20 18.37 -14.94
C SER A 4 4.21 17.24 -15.23
N HIS A 5 3.96 16.01 -14.75
CA HIS A 5 4.82 14.82 -14.94
C HIS A 5 6.27 15.02 -14.46
N LYS A 6 6.48 15.94 -13.50
CA LYS A 6 7.82 16.26 -12.96
C LYS A 6 8.24 15.39 -11.78
N TYR A 7 7.31 14.65 -11.19
CA TYR A 7 7.52 13.90 -9.95
C TYR A 7 7.62 12.42 -10.25
N ARG A 8 8.59 11.74 -9.62
CA ARG A 8 8.78 10.29 -9.72
C ARG A 8 8.17 9.52 -8.56
N ILE A 9 8.01 10.17 -7.41
CA ILE A 9 7.48 9.59 -6.17
C ILE A 9 6.50 10.59 -5.57
N ILE A 10 5.37 10.09 -5.09
CA ILE A 10 4.36 10.87 -4.38
C ILE A 10 4.15 10.19 -3.04
N PHE A 11 4.47 10.89 -1.95
CA PHE A 11 4.14 10.46 -0.60
C PHE A 11 2.75 10.97 -0.24
N THR A 12 1.94 10.11 0.36
CA THR A 12 0.58 10.45 0.79
C THR A 12 0.23 9.67 2.04
N SER A 13 -0.65 10.23 2.87
CA SER A 13 -1.30 9.51 3.95
C SER A 13 -2.51 8.73 3.42
N PRO A 14 -3.05 7.77 4.18
CA PRO A 14 -4.28 7.06 3.80
C PRO A 14 -5.46 8.01 3.58
N GLU A 15 -5.60 9.03 4.42
CA GLU A 15 -6.66 10.05 4.34
C GLU A 15 -6.64 10.73 2.97
N MET A 16 -5.48 11.30 2.59
CA MET A 16 -5.31 12.00 1.32
C MET A 16 -5.40 11.06 0.11
N ALA A 17 -4.92 9.82 0.23
CA ALA A 17 -4.98 8.84 -0.85
C ALA A 17 -6.42 8.46 -1.23
N LEU A 18 -7.33 8.51 -0.25
CA LEU A 18 -8.74 8.17 -0.41
C LEU A 18 -9.62 9.40 -0.68
N GLU A 19 -9.05 10.61 -0.65
CA GLU A 19 -9.82 11.82 -0.97
C GLU A 19 -10.33 11.77 -2.42
N PRO A 20 -11.58 12.22 -2.67
CA PRO A 20 -12.17 12.23 -4.01
C PRO A 20 -11.31 12.98 -5.05
N GLY A 21 -10.63 14.05 -4.64
CA GLY A 21 -9.75 14.82 -5.51
C GLY A 21 -8.54 14.02 -6.01
N PHE A 22 -7.90 13.27 -5.10
CA PHE A 22 -6.75 12.45 -5.44
C PHE A 22 -7.15 11.23 -6.28
N THR A 23 -8.18 10.50 -5.84
CA THR A 23 -8.69 9.33 -6.58
C THR A 23 -9.20 9.69 -7.97
N SER A 24 -9.83 10.85 -8.16
CA SER A 24 -10.22 11.35 -9.50
C SER A 24 -9.02 11.61 -10.40
N LEU A 25 -7.93 12.13 -9.84
CA LEU A 25 -6.69 12.35 -10.55
C LEU A 25 -5.97 11.03 -10.89
N LEU A 26 -6.04 10.02 -10.02
CA LEU A 26 -5.58 8.67 -10.33
C LEU A 26 -6.41 8.01 -11.44
N ARG A 27 -7.73 8.26 -11.51
CA ARG A 27 -8.61 7.75 -12.58
C ARG A 27 -8.43 8.45 -13.92
N TYR A 28 -7.76 9.59 -13.97
CA TYR A 28 -7.56 10.32 -15.23
C TYR A 28 -6.63 9.54 -16.15
N ALA A 29 -7.16 9.01 -17.25
CA ALA A 29 -6.48 8.02 -18.10
C ALA A 29 -5.05 8.40 -18.52
N LYS A 30 -4.82 9.67 -18.88
CA LYS A 30 -3.48 10.15 -19.28
C LYS A 30 -2.44 10.05 -18.16
N TRP A 31 -2.89 10.10 -16.92
CA TRP A 31 -2.04 10.03 -15.72
C TRP A 31 -2.01 8.63 -15.11
N ASN A 32 -3.11 7.90 -15.19
CA ASN A 32 -3.21 6.54 -14.65
C ASN A 32 -2.09 5.64 -15.18
N CYS A 33 -1.80 5.71 -16.49
CA CYS A 33 -0.75 4.92 -17.13
C CYS A 33 0.68 5.26 -16.69
N ASP A 34 0.91 6.42 -16.05
CA ASP A 34 2.24 6.81 -15.56
C ASP A 34 2.55 6.19 -14.19
N PHE A 35 1.54 5.67 -13.48
CA PHE A 35 1.71 5.03 -12.19
C PHE A 35 2.14 3.57 -12.34
N VAL A 36 3.43 3.33 -12.19
CA VAL A 36 3.99 1.98 -12.32
C VAL A 36 3.88 1.14 -11.04
N SER A 37 3.74 1.79 -9.87
CA SER A 37 3.73 1.09 -8.59
C SER A 37 3.00 1.82 -7.46
N ILE A 38 2.47 1.05 -6.52
CA ILE A 38 1.92 1.49 -5.24
C ILE A 38 2.70 0.80 -4.12
N ILE A 39 3.16 1.57 -3.14
CA ILE A 39 3.90 1.08 -1.98
C ILE A 39 3.07 1.37 -0.74
N TYR A 40 2.69 0.33 -0.01
CA TYR A 40 1.98 0.41 1.27
C TYR A 40 3.00 0.23 2.39
N ASP A 41 3.42 1.33 2.98
CA ASP A 41 4.37 1.31 4.10
C ASP A 41 3.65 1.14 5.43
N GLU A 42 4.34 0.54 6.42
CA GLU A 42 3.80 0.23 7.75
C GLU A 42 2.42 -0.46 7.71
N SER A 43 2.26 -1.40 6.79
CA SER A 43 0.96 -2.04 6.49
C SER A 43 0.34 -2.76 7.70
N HIS A 44 1.12 -3.04 8.74
CA HIS A 44 0.61 -3.56 10.00
C HIS A 44 -0.44 -2.65 10.67
N CYS A 45 -0.49 -1.35 10.31
CA CYS A 45 -1.51 -0.41 10.79
C CYS A 45 -2.94 -0.83 10.40
N ILE A 46 -3.12 -1.75 9.45
CA ILE A 46 -4.42 -2.34 9.10
C ILE A 46 -5.02 -3.13 10.27
N SER A 47 -4.19 -3.79 11.06
CA SER A 47 -4.66 -4.71 12.10
C SER A 47 -5.00 -3.97 13.39
N GLN A 48 -6.17 -4.27 13.96
CA GLN A 48 -6.62 -3.73 15.25
C GLN A 48 -5.77 -4.23 16.44
N TRP A 49 -5.00 -5.30 16.23
CA TRP A 49 -4.14 -5.89 17.24
C TRP A 49 -2.79 -5.19 17.39
N GLY A 50 -2.47 -4.23 16.50
CA GLY A 50 -1.26 -3.42 16.58
C GLY A 50 -1.48 -2.13 17.36
N ASP A 51 -0.43 -1.64 18.01
CA ASP A 51 -0.45 -0.38 18.78
C ASP A 51 -0.79 0.86 17.91
N ASN A 52 -0.66 0.72 16.58
CA ASN A 52 -0.78 1.81 15.60
C ASN A 52 -1.98 1.64 14.65
N PHE A 53 -3.05 0.98 15.09
CA PHE A 53 -4.23 0.74 14.24
C PHE A 53 -4.76 2.03 13.57
N ARG A 54 -4.88 2.00 12.24
CA ARG A 54 -5.45 3.07 11.40
C ARG A 54 -6.49 2.48 10.45
N PRO A 55 -7.79 2.63 10.75
CA PRO A 55 -8.88 2.05 9.96
C PRO A 55 -8.81 2.36 8.45
N LEU A 56 -8.33 3.54 8.08
CA LEU A 56 -8.25 3.97 6.69
C LEU A 56 -7.23 3.19 5.85
N TYR A 57 -6.22 2.56 6.47
CA TYR A 57 -5.30 1.70 5.72
C TYR A 57 -6.03 0.52 5.06
N ALA A 58 -7.04 -0.05 5.71
CA ALA A 58 -7.80 -1.17 5.15
C ALA A 58 -8.53 -0.79 3.85
N ARG A 59 -8.93 0.49 3.73
CA ARG A 59 -9.59 1.01 2.53
C ARG A 59 -8.63 1.24 1.36
N LEU A 60 -7.31 1.20 1.57
CA LEU A 60 -6.34 1.42 0.50
C LEU A 60 -6.31 0.28 -0.53
N GLY A 61 -6.94 -0.87 -0.24
CA GLY A 61 -7.24 -1.90 -1.24
C GLY A 61 -8.11 -1.38 -2.39
N GLU A 62 -8.95 -0.35 -2.16
CA GLU A 62 -9.78 0.29 -3.19
C GLU A 62 -8.93 0.85 -4.36
N LEU A 63 -7.67 1.23 -4.10
CA LEU A 63 -6.75 1.74 -5.12
C LEU A 63 -6.41 0.67 -6.18
N ARG A 64 -6.52 -0.63 -5.86
CA ARG A 64 -6.33 -1.72 -6.83
C ARG A 64 -7.32 -1.61 -7.99
N SER A 65 -8.56 -1.23 -7.70
CA SER A 65 -9.58 -1.04 -8.74
C SER A 65 -9.28 0.16 -9.65
N ILE A 66 -8.51 1.13 -9.17
CA ILE A 66 -8.17 2.36 -9.88
C ILE A 66 -6.94 2.14 -10.76
N MET A 67 -5.95 1.42 -10.26
CA MET A 67 -4.67 1.18 -10.93
C MET A 67 -4.35 -0.32 -10.96
N PRO A 68 -5.14 -1.14 -11.69
CA PRO A 68 -4.99 -2.60 -11.67
C PRO A 68 -3.66 -3.08 -12.28
N HIS A 69 -3.00 -2.25 -13.08
CA HIS A 69 -1.74 -2.55 -13.75
C HIS A 69 -0.50 -2.22 -12.89
N ALA A 70 -0.66 -1.42 -11.83
CA ALA A 70 0.47 -0.98 -11.01
C ALA A 70 0.99 -2.12 -10.14
N ALA A 71 2.31 -2.27 -10.08
CA ALA A 71 2.96 -3.20 -9.17
C ALA A 71 2.69 -2.79 -7.72
N ARG A 72 2.52 -3.77 -6.82
CA ARG A 72 2.23 -3.49 -5.41
C ARG A 72 3.35 -4.02 -4.54
N LEU A 73 3.79 -3.18 -3.61
CA LEU A 73 4.74 -3.54 -2.57
C LEU A 73 4.10 -3.25 -1.22
N VAL A 74 4.05 -4.25 -0.35
CA VAL A 74 3.49 -4.16 1.00
C VAL A 74 4.64 -4.36 1.97
N THR A 75 4.93 -3.36 2.80
CA THR A 75 6.07 -3.38 3.73
C THR A 75 5.62 -3.18 5.16
N SER A 76 6.32 -3.86 6.08
CA SER A 76 6.23 -3.64 7.52
C SER A 76 7.42 -4.31 8.20
N ALA A 77 7.94 -3.70 9.27
CA ALA A 77 8.91 -4.36 10.14
C ALA A 77 8.25 -5.39 11.08
N THR A 78 6.99 -5.14 11.46
CA THR A 78 6.22 -5.98 12.39
C THR A 78 5.01 -6.54 11.67
N MET A 79 5.03 -7.80 11.28
CA MET A 79 3.88 -8.43 10.62
C MET A 79 3.79 -9.92 10.99
N PRO A 80 3.30 -10.24 12.20
CA PRO A 80 3.03 -11.62 12.61
C PRO A 80 2.04 -12.30 11.64
N PRO A 81 1.98 -13.65 11.59
CA PRO A 81 1.14 -14.37 10.63
C PRO A 81 -0.33 -13.95 10.59
N ILE A 82 -0.92 -13.61 11.75
CA ILE A 82 -2.30 -13.13 11.84
C ILE A 82 -2.46 -11.76 11.14
N VAL A 83 -1.54 -10.83 11.40
CA VAL A 83 -1.52 -9.49 10.78
C VAL A 83 -1.23 -9.62 9.28
N TYR A 84 -0.32 -10.50 8.88
CA TYR A 84 -0.02 -10.77 7.47
C TYR A 84 -1.28 -11.21 6.71
N ALA A 85 -2.05 -12.14 7.26
CA ALA A 85 -3.29 -12.62 6.65
C ALA A 85 -4.34 -11.50 6.53
N GLU A 86 -4.49 -10.67 7.57
CA GLU A 86 -5.40 -9.52 7.55
C GLU A 86 -4.98 -8.46 6.51
N VAL A 87 -3.70 -8.10 6.47
CA VAL A 87 -3.13 -7.16 5.50
C VAL A 87 -3.35 -7.66 4.08
N ALA A 88 -3.05 -8.94 3.83
CA ALA A 88 -3.24 -9.54 2.51
C ALA A 88 -4.71 -9.52 2.08
N ALA A 89 -5.63 -9.83 2.99
CA ALA A 89 -7.06 -9.78 2.70
C ALA A 89 -7.54 -8.35 2.40
N GLN A 90 -7.15 -7.36 3.20
CA GLN A 90 -7.63 -5.98 3.06
C GLN A 90 -7.03 -5.23 1.86
N LEU A 91 -5.76 -5.48 1.54
CA LEU A 91 -5.09 -4.90 0.37
C LEU A 91 -5.28 -5.73 -0.91
N ASP A 92 -6.10 -6.78 -0.83
CA ASP A 92 -6.44 -7.69 -1.93
C ASP A 92 -5.16 -8.25 -2.59
N VAL A 93 -4.26 -8.77 -1.76
CA VAL A 93 -3.00 -9.40 -2.16
C VAL A 93 -3.20 -10.91 -2.18
N ASP A 94 -3.01 -11.50 -3.37
CA ASP A 94 -3.05 -12.94 -3.52
C ASP A 94 -1.73 -13.54 -3.05
N ILE A 95 -1.76 -14.20 -1.90
CA ILE A 95 -0.59 -14.83 -1.26
C ILE A 95 -0.02 -16.00 -2.07
N THR A 96 -0.78 -16.57 -3.02
CA THR A 96 -0.32 -17.72 -3.82
C THR A 96 0.53 -17.29 -5.02
N THR A 97 0.32 -16.06 -5.50
CA THR A 97 1.03 -15.50 -6.65
C THR A 97 2.03 -14.41 -6.25
N SER A 98 1.99 -13.95 -5.00
CA SER A 98 2.89 -12.93 -4.48
C SER A 98 4.21 -13.50 -3.98
N PHE A 99 5.29 -12.74 -4.17
CA PHE A 99 6.58 -13.03 -3.54
C PHE A 99 6.60 -12.46 -2.11
N CYS A 100 6.92 -13.29 -1.13
CA CYS A 100 7.04 -12.91 0.27
C CYS A 100 8.49 -13.00 0.75
N LEU A 101 9.01 -11.91 1.32
CA LEU A 101 10.36 -11.85 1.89
C LEU A 101 10.27 -11.55 3.38
N ASN A 102 10.69 -12.50 4.21
CA ASN A 102 10.82 -12.34 5.66
C ASN A 102 12.28 -12.60 6.06
N LEU A 103 12.99 -11.55 6.46
CA LEU A 103 14.41 -11.61 6.85
C LEU A 103 14.61 -11.89 8.36
N GLY A 104 13.51 -11.99 9.12
CA GLY A 104 13.53 -12.09 10.57
C GLY A 104 14.10 -10.85 11.26
N ASN A 105 14.28 -10.94 12.57
CA ASN A 105 14.79 -9.86 13.42
C ASN A 105 16.23 -10.09 13.87
N ASN A 106 16.95 -11.03 13.23
CA ASN A 106 18.31 -11.34 13.62
C ASN A 106 19.22 -10.14 13.37
N ARG A 107 19.96 -9.72 14.40
CA ARG A 107 20.93 -8.64 14.32
C ARG A 107 22.28 -9.21 14.76
N PRO A 108 23.05 -9.86 13.88
CA PRO A 108 24.26 -10.59 14.26
C PRO A 108 25.37 -9.69 14.84
N ASN A 109 25.21 -8.37 14.70
CA ASN A 109 26.10 -7.33 15.20
C ASN A 109 25.60 -6.66 16.50
N ILE A 110 24.53 -7.18 17.12
CA ILE A 110 24.01 -6.76 18.44
C ILE A 110 23.91 -7.99 19.32
#